data_AF-A0A1E7RSS6-F1
#
_entry.id   AF-A0A1E7RSS6-F1
#
_cell.length_a   1.000
_cell.length_b   1.000
_cell.length_c   1.000
_cell.angle_alpha   90.00
_cell.angle_beta   90.00
_cell.angle_gamma   90.00
#
_symmetry.space_group_name_H-M   'P 1'
#
loop_
_entity.id
_entity.type
_entity.pdbx_description
1 polymer ?
#
loop_
_entity_poly.entity_id
_entity_poly.type
_entity_poly.pdbx_seq_one_letter_code
_entity_poly.pdbx_strand_id
1 'polypeptide(L)'
;MGYNDHVQDDGFSDFLEEVLGGGALEGAAEGITRQVVERGQESLSDKQAFVFKRDVLDVYVVDGCKRCEAPVPWSEMYAASDNGGYCNYCWHMLEKMRDE
;
A
#
# COMPACT_ATOMS: atom_id res chain seq x y z
N MET A 1 -14.59 25.74 12.31
CA MET A 1 -14.72 24.41 11.69
C MET A 1 -13.62 24.35 10.65
N GLY A 2 -12.55 23.61 10.95
CA GLY A 2 -11.38 23.52 10.07
C GLY A 2 -11.80 22.86 8.77
N TYR A 3 -11.46 23.51 7.66
CA TYR A 3 -11.65 22.97 6.33
C TYR A 3 -10.73 21.75 6.25
N ASN A 4 -11.30 20.56 6.14
CA ASN A 4 -10.52 19.40 5.74
C ASN A 4 -10.13 19.65 4.28
N ASP A 5 -8.95 20.25 4.09
CA ASP A 5 -8.20 20.18 2.86
C ASP A 5 -7.83 18.71 2.66
N HIS A 6 -8.80 17.90 2.22
CA HIS A 6 -8.54 16.59 1.66
C HIS A 6 -7.73 16.85 0.38
N VAL A 7 -6.40 16.93 0.55
CA VAL A 7 -5.48 16.53 -0.51
C VAL A 7 -6.07 15.26 -1.08
N GLN A 8 -6.30 15.23 -2.40
CA GLN A 8 -6.82 14.08 -3.12
C GLN A 8 -5.78 12.97 -3.05
N ASP A 9 -5.63 12.39 -1.88
CA ASP A 9 -4.89 11.17 -1.65
C ASP A 9 -5.83 10.04 -2.05
N ASP A 10 -5.42 9.28 -3.05
CA ASP A 10 -6.15 8.14 -3.60
C ASP A 10 -6.10 6.90 -2.67
N GLY A 11 -5.78 7.13 -1.40
CA GLY A 11 -5.57 6.13 -0.35
C GLY A 11 -4.12 5.69 -0.23
N PHE A 12 -3.16 6.39 -0.85
CA PHE A 12 -1.76 6.03 -0.81
C PHE A 12 -1.16 6.22 0.60
N SER A 13 -1.52 7.29 1.31
CA SER A 13 -1.03 7.49 2.69
C SER A 13 -1.59 6.41 3.63
N ASP A 14 -2.88 6.08 3.51
CA ASP A 14 -3.51 5.01 4.27
C ASP A 14 -2.77 3.68 4.06
N PHE A 15 -2.45 3.33 2.81
CA PHE A 15 -1.63 2.16 2.49
C PHE A 15 -0.27 2.17 3.21
N LEU A 16 0.44 3.30 3.20
CA LEU A 16 1.74 3.41 3.87
C LEU A 16 1.63 3.31 5.39
N GLU A 17 0.55 3.86 5.97
CA GLU A 17 0.26 3.71 7.41
C GLU A 17 -0.04 2.24 7.77
N GLU A 18 -0.76 1.51 6.91
CA GLU A 18 -0.98 0.06 7.09
C GLU A 18 0.33 -0.73 7.02
N VAL A 19 1.20 -0.42 6.05
CA VAL A 19 2.52 -1.08 5.91
C VAL A 19 3.39 -0.81 7.15
N LEU A 20 3.38 0.41 7.67
CA LEU A 20 4.08 0.76 8.92
C LEU A 20 3.47 0.03 10.13
N GLY A 21 2.14 -0.05 10.19
CA GLY A 21 1.40 -0.76 11.24
C GLY A 21 1.61 -2.28 11.22
N GLY A 22 1.93 -2.84 10.05
CA GLY A 22 2.28 -4.26 9.88
C GLY A 22 3.59 -4.68 10.55
N GLY A 23 4.45 -3.73 10.92
CA GLY A 23 5.70 -3.98 11.66
C GLY A 23 6.77 -4.77 10.89
N ALA A 24 6.59 -4.93 9.57
CA ALA A 24 7.52 -5.66 8.72
C ALA A 24 8.65 -4.78 8.14
N LEU A 25 8.51 -3.44 8.23
CA LEU A 25 9.58 -2.51 7.88
C LEU A 25 10.52 -2.33 9.07
N GLU A 26 11.83 -2.36 8.83
CA GLU A 26 12.85 -2.13 9.86
C GLU A 26 13.87 -1.07 9.43
N GLY A 27 14.40 -0.34 10.41
CA GLY A 27 15.53 0.57 10.24
C GLY A 27 15.25 1.72 9.26
N ALA A 28 16.05 1.79 8.18
CA ALA A 28 15.97 2.90 7.23
C ALA A 28 14.64 2.91 6.45
N ALA A 29 14.07 1.75 6.13
CA ALA A 29 12.85 1.66 5.34
C ALA A 29 11.63 2.20 6.10
N GLU A 30 11.52 1.92 7.40
CA GLU A 30 10.47 2.45 8.28
C GLU A 30 10.54 3.98 8.34
N GLY A 31 11.73 4.53 8.64
CA GLY A 31 11.92 5.99 8.72
C GLY A 31 11.66 6.72 7.39
N ILE A 32 12.07 6.11 6.28
CA ILE A 32 11.80 6.65 4.93
C ILE A 32 10.30 6.63 4.63
N THR A 33 9.61 5.52 4.92
CA THR A 33 8.16 5.39 4.69
C THR A 33 7.38 6.41 5.49
N ARG A 34 7.74 6.60 6.77
CA ARG A 34 7.16 7.65 7.60
C ARG A 34 7.40 9.05 7.05
N GLN A 35 8.60 9.31 6.52
CA GLN A 35 8.90 10.58 5.84
C GLN A 35 8.00 10.80 4.62
N VAL A 36 7.69 9.75 3.85
CA VAL A 36 6.77 9.84 2.70
C VAL A 36 5.35 10.20 3.15
N VAL A 37 4.85 9.57 4.22
CA VAL A 37 3.53 9.89 4.78
C VAL A 37 3.46 11.36 5.23
N GLU A 38 4.50 11.87 5.88
CA GLU A 38 4.49 13.23 6.43
C GLU A 38 4.77 14.33 5.39
N ARG A 39 5.57 14.03 4.35
CA ARG A 39 6.16 15.05 3.46
C ARG A 39 6.03 14.75 1.97
N GLY A 40 5.40 13.65 1.60
CA GLY A 40 5.29 13.19 0.22
C GLY A 40 6.57 12.52 -0.29
N GLN A 41 6.41 11.78 -1.40
CA GLN A 41 7.50 11.03 -2.02
C GLN A 41 8.57 11.94 -2.64
N GLU A 42 8.20 13.17 -3.04
CA GLU A 42 9.13 14.18 -3.57
C GLU A 42 10.17 14.66 -2.54
N SER A 43 9.93 14.40 -1.26
CA SER A 43 10.88 14.73 -0.18
C SER A 43 12.07 13.79 -0.11
N LEU A 44 12.03 12.66 -0.82
CA LEU A 44 13.06 11.63 -0.79
C LEU A 44 14.25 12.03 -1.69
N SER A 45 15.47 11.80 -1.19
CA SER A 45 16.66 11.76 -2.06
C SER A 45 16.64 10.50 -2.94
N ASP A 46 17.39 10.49 -4.04
CA ASP A 46 17.46 9.34 -4.97
C ASP A 46 17.77 8.00 -4.27
N LYS A 47 18.64 8.04 -3.25
CA LYS A 47 18.99 6.85 -2.45
C LYS A 47 17.82 6.39 -1.57
N GLN A 48 17.08 7.33 -0.98
CA GLN A 48 15.91 7.01 -0.17
C GLN A 48 14.77 6.51 -1.05
N ALA A 49 14.56 7.10 -2.22
CA ALA A 49 13.58 6.66 -3.21
C ALA A 49 13.90 5.23 -3.70
N PHE A 50 15.18 4.90 -3.90
CA PHE A 50 15.60 3.54 -4.24
C PHE A 50 15.25 2.53 -3.12
N VAL A 51 15.54 2.88 -1.87
CA VAL A 51 15.20 2.02 -0.71
C VAL A 51 13.69 1.88 -0.57
N PHE A 52 12.94 2.98 -0.67
CA PHE A 52 11.48 2.99 -0.63
C PHE A 52 10.88 2.10 -1.71
N LYS A 53 11.36 2.23 -2.96
CA LYS A 53 10.89 1.38 -4.05
C LYS A 53 11.17 -0.09 -3.77
N ARG A 54 12.42 -0.44 -3.44
CA ARG A 54 12.85 -1.85 -3.29
C ARG A 54 12.21 -2.53 -2.08
N ASP A 55 12.13 -1.83 -0.94
CA ASP A 55 11.75 -2.44 0.34
C ASP A 55 10.27 -2.23 0.68
N VAL A 56 9.58 -1.32 -0.03
CA VAL A 56 8.16 -1.03 0.19
C VAL A 56 7.36 -1.34 -1.07
N LEU A 57 7.63 -0.63 -2.17
CA LEU A 57 6.78 -0.74 -3.37
C LEU A 57 6.88 -2.13 -4.00
N ASP A 58 8.08 -2.64 -4.24
CA ASP A 58 8.30 -3.95 -4.88
C ASP A 58 7.84 -5.13 -3.99
N VAL A 59 7.56 -4.89 -2.70
CA VAL A 59 7.13 -5.92 -1.73
C VAL A 59 5.62 -5.92 -1.54
N TYR A 60 5.01 -4.75 -1.38
CA TYR A 60 3.60 -4.63 -0.99
C TYR A 60 2.68 -4.17 -2.13
N VAL A 61 3.22 -3.71 -3.27
CA VAL A 61 2.39 -3.28 -4.41
C VAL A 61 2.20 -4.44 -5.37
N VAL A 62 0.94 -4.68 -5.74
CA VAL A 62 0.56 -5.63 -6.78
C VAL A 62 0.19 -4.88 -8.05
N ASP A 63 0.63 -5.38 -9.20
CA ASP A 63 0.35 -4.75 -10.51
C ASP A 63 -1.14 -4.70 -10.86
N GLY A 64 -1.94 -5.59 -10.27
CA GLY A 64 -3.38 -5.68 -10.49
C GLY A 64 -3.97 -6.94 -9.85
N CYS A 65 -5.29 -7.03 -9.82
CA CYS A 65 -5.97 -8.20 -9.29
C CYS A 65 -5.72 -9.42 -10.18
N LYS A 66 -5.19 -10.52 -9.62
CA LYS A 66 -4.88 -11.76 -10.37
C LYS A 66 -6.10 -12.44 -11.01
N ARG A 67 -7.32 -12.10 -10.58
CA ARG A 67 -8.56 -12.70 -11.10
C ARG A 67 -9.25 -11.84 -12.16
N CYS A 68 -9.46 -10.56 -11.86
CA CYS A 68 -10.21 -9.66 -12.74
C CYS A 68 -9.33 -8.69 -13.54
N GLU A 69 -8.01 -8.70 -13.30
CA GLU A 69 -7.01 -7.88 -13.98
C GLU A 69 -7.20 -6.36 -13.81
N ALA A 70 -8.18 -5.96 -13.00
CA ALA A 70 -8.40 -4.56 -12.67
C ALA A 70 -7.29 -4.03 -11.75
N PRO A 71 -6.92 -2.74 -11.87
CA PRO A 71 -6.06 -2.08 -10.91
C PRO A 71 -6.61 -2.24 -9.48
N VAL A 72 -5.74 -2.56 -8.54
CA VAL A 72 -6.11 -2.60 -7.12
C VAL A 72 -5.99 -1.18 -6.56
N PRO A 73 -7.04 -0.62 -5.93
CA PRO A 73 -6.94 0.70 -5.31
C PRO A 73 -5.97 0.67 -4.13
N TRP A 74 -5.32 1.80 -3.83
CA TRP A 74 -4.34 1.86 -2.73
C TRP A 74 -4.92 1.45 -1.39
N SER A 75 -6.17 1.83 -1.12
CA SER A 75 -6.92 1.43 0.08
C SER A 75 -7.12 -0.09 0.24
N GLU A 76 -6.85 -0.89 -0.81
CA GLU A 76 -6.89 -2.35 -0.77
C GLU A 76 -5.51 -2.98 -0.98
N MET A 77 -4.47 -2.19 -1.28
CA MET A 77 -3.17 -2.68 -1.75
C MET A 77 -2.46 -3.53 -0.69
N TYR A 78 -2.46 -3.08 0.57
CA TYR A 78 -1.84 -3.84 1.66
C TYR A 78 -2.52 -5.20 1.85
N ALA A 79 -3.87 -5.21 1.93
CA ALA A 79 -4.64 -6.45 2.01
C ALA A 79 -4.44 -7.34 0.78
N ALA A 80 -4.35 -6.77 -0.42
CA ALA A 80 -4.08 -7.51 -1.64
C ALA A 80 -2.68 -8.15 -1.64
N SER A 81 -1.68 -7.50 -1.03
CA SER A 81 -0.33 -8.06 -0.89
C SER A 81 -0.33 -9.32 -0.02
N ASP A 82 -1.12 -9.33 1.06
CA ASP A 82 -1.20 -10.45 2.00
C ASP A 82 -2.10 -11.59 1.48
N ASN A 83 -3.21 -11.26 0.81
CA ASN A 83 -4.19 -12.24 0.34
C ASN A 83 -3.79 -12.95 -0.97
N GLY A 84 -2.60 -12.68 -1.49
CA GLY A 84 -2.06 -13.32 -2.69
C GLY A 84 -2.33 -12.57 -4.00
N GLY A 85 -2.74 -11.31 -3.95
CA GLY A 85 -2.86 -10.41 -5.10
C GLY A 85 -4.28 -10.29 -5.65
N TYR A 86 -5.30 -10.34 -4.79
CA TYR A 86 -6.69 -10.20 -5.17
C TYR A 86 -7.28 -8.90 -4.62
N CYS A 87 -8.04 -8.18 -5.45
CA CYS A 87 -8.90 -7.11 -4.93
C CYS A 87 -9.93 -7.69 -3.97
N ASN A 88 -10.44 -6.84 -3.07
CA ASN A 88 -11.32 -7.23 -1.98
C ASN A 88 -12.53 -8.04 -2.48
N TYR A 89 -13.17 -7.61 -3.57
CA TYR A 89 -14.29 -8.32 -4.18
C TYR A 89 -13.92 -9.75 -4.63
N CYS A 90 -12.80 -9.89 -5.35
CA CYS A 90 -12.35 -11.19 -5.85
C CYS A 90 -11.93 -12.12 -4.72
N TRP A 91 -11.28 -11.58 -3.68
CA TRP A 91 -10.91 -12.33 -2.48
C TRP A 91 -12.15 -12.88 -1.76
N HIS A 92 -13.15 -12.04 -1.46
CA HIS A 92 -14.38 -12.48 -0.82
C HIS A 92 -15.15 -13.53 -1.64
N MET A 93 -15.10 -13.46 -2.97
CA MET A 93 -15.69 -14.50 -3.82
C MET A 93 -14.92 -15.83 -3.72
N LEU A 94 -13.59 -15.80 -3.59
CA LEU A 94 -12.77 -17.00 -3.41
C LEU A 94 -12.96 -17.64 -2.04
N GLU A 95 -13.07 -16.84 -0.98
CA GLU A 95 -13.36 -17.34 0.38
C GLU A 95 -14.67 -18.11 0.40
N LYS A 96 -15.75 -17.53 -0.14
CA LYS A 96 -17.06 -18.21 -0.19
C LYS A 96 -17.01 -19.56 -0.93
N MET A 97 -16.24 -19.66 -2.01
CA MET A 97 -16.09 -20.91 -2.77
C MET A 97 -15.23 -21.97 -2.04
N ARG A 98 -14.45 -21.58 -1.03
CA ARG A 98 -13.62 -22.50 -0.23
C ARG A 98 -14.39 -23.09 0.95
N ASP A 99 -15.38 -22.35 1.45
CA ASP A 99 -16.25 -22.75 2.55
C ASP A 99 -17.47 -23.58 2.10
N GLU A 100 -17.58 -23.88 0.80
CA GLU A 100 -18.55 -24.82 0.19
C GLU A 100 -17.92 -26.19 -0.11
#